data_AF-A0A3M7DSW3-F1
#
_entry.id   AF-A0A3M7DSW3-F1
#
_cell.length_a   1.000
_cell.length_b   1.000
_cell.length_c   1.000
_cell.angle_alpha   90.00
_cell.angle_beta   90.00
_cell.angle_gamma   90.00
#
_symmetry.space_group_name_H-M   'P 1'
#
loop_
_entity.id
_entity.type
_entity.pdbx_description
1 polymer ?
#
loop_
_entity_poly.entity_id
_entity_poly.type
_entity_poly.pdbx_seq_one_letter_code
_entity_poly.pdbx_strand_id
1 'polypeptide(L)'
;MQKHIFQPIPKLDGLSPLASREDRLKSIIANLEKHERDVKASIAAEGLQKLQNARKEATHADAMEIESNQPMDHGRLPSNLRAPYRQGSGDPCMPPIDPNHLANAAAEQARGDPQLAAVLEAFTRLREYETLSCKAREPYIKALERQRAQ
;
A
#
# COMPACT_ATOMS: atom_id res chain seq x y z
N MET A 1 -9.87 22.43 17.74
CA MET A 1 -10.64 23.09 16.65
C MET A 1 -10.50 22.26 15.38
N GLN A 2 -11.55 21.55 14.97
CA GLN A 2 -11.53 20.73 13.74
C GLN A 2 -11.53 21.66 12.52
N LYS A 3 -10.53 21.53 11.64
CA LYS A 3 -10.47 22.25 10.37
C LYS A 3 -11.50 21.64 9.42
N HIS A 4 -12.71 22.20 9.39
CA HIS A 4 -13.67 21.87 8.34
C HIS A 4 -13.16 22.43 7.01
N ILE A 5 -12.87 21.53 6.06
CA ILE A 5 -12.55 21.92 4.69
C ILE A 5 -13.85 22.42 4.06
N PHE A 6 -14.07 23.73 4.10
CA PHE A 6 -15.11 24.38 3.30
C PHE A 6 -14.64 24.39 1.85
N GLN A 7 -15.03 23.38 1.08
CA GLN A 7 -14.97 23.50 -0.38
C GLN A 7 -16.09 24.46 -0.82
N PRO A 8 -15.80 25.52 -1.58
CA PRO A 8 -16.82 26.41 -2.11
C PRO A 8 -17.79 25.59 -2.97
N ILE A 9 -19.10 25.75 -2.72
CA ILE A 9 -20.12 25.14 -3.58
C ILE A 9 -19.92 25.71 -4.99
N PRO A 10 -19.71 24.86 -6.01
CA PRO A 10 -19.55 25.32 -7.39
C PRO A 10 -20.77 26.15 -7.79
N LYS A 11 -20.52 27.34 -8.36
CA LYS A 11 -21.60 28.17 -8.90
C LYS A 11 -22.32 27.38 -9.99
N LEU A 12 -23.62 27.17 -9.80
CA LEU A 12 -24.49 26.44 -10.74
C LEU A 12 -24.97 27.32 -11.91
N ASP A 13 -24.47 28.56 -11.99
CA ASP A 13 -24.79 29.52 -13.03
C ASP A 13 -24.30 29.00 -14.39
N GLY A 14 -25.22 28.69 -15.30
CA GLY A 14 -24.92 28.16 -16.64
C GLY A 14 -25.33 26.71 -16.88
N LEU A 15 -25.92 26.01 -15.90
CA LEU A 15 -26.62 24.76 -16.19
C LEU A 15 -27.85 25.06 -17.05
N SER A 16 -27.85 24.56 -18.30
CA SER A 16 -28.95 24.74 -19.25
C SER A 16 -30.31 24.51 -18.60
N PRO A 17 -31.31 25.38 -18.86
CA PRO A 17 -32.62 25.24 -18.28
C PRO A 17 -33.27 23.94 -18.77
N LEU A 18 -33.62 23.09 -17.81
CA LEU A 18 -34.47 21.89 -17.93
C LEU A 18 -34.14 20.98 -19.14
N ALA A 19 -33.01 20.29 -19.06
CA ALA A 19 -32.90 18.99 -19.72
C ALA A 19 -34.01 18.06 -19.17
N SER A 20 -34.58 17.20 -20.02
CA SER A 20 -35.62 16.26 -19.62
C SER A 20 -35.19 15.45 -18.39
N ARG A 21 -36.14 14.85 -17.65
CA ARG A 21 -35.76 13.97 -16.53
C ARG A 21 -34.79 12.87 -16.96
N GLU A 22 -34.93 12.37 -18.19
CA GLU A 22 -34.02 11.40 -18.78
C GLU A 22 -32.61 11.98 -19.00
N ASP A 23 -32.50 13.18 -19.57
CA ASP A 23 -31.21 13.82 -19.88
C ASP A 23 -30.44 14.18 -18.61
N ARG A 24 -31.16 14.56 -17.54
CA ARG A 24 -30.56 14.77 -16.22
C ARG A 24 -29.97 13.48 -15.66
N LEU A 25 -30.69 12.37 -15.75
CA LEU A 25 -30.20 11.06 -15.29
C LEU A 25 -28.99 10.60 -16.11
N LYS A 26 -29.03 10.76 -17.44
CA LYS A 26 -27.88 10.48 -18.33
C LYS A 26 -26.66 11.31 -17.95
N SER A 27 -26.85 12.61 -17.70
CA SER A 27 -25.75 13.50 -17.32
C SER A 27 -25.14 13.12 -15.97
N ILE A 28 -25.97 12.77 -14.98
CA ILE A 28 -25.49 12.30 -13.67
C ILE A 28 -24.64 11.03 -13.83
N ILE A 29 -25.14 10.05 -14.59
CA ILE A 29 -24.41 8.79 -14.85
C ILE A 29 -23.07 9.08 -15.54
N ALA A 30 -23.06 9.90 -16.59
CA ALA A 30 -21.85 10.26 -17.32
C ALA A 30 -20.82 10.98 -16.43
N ASN A 31 -21.28 11.85 -15.52
CA ASN A 31 -20.40 12.52 -14.56
C ASN A 31 -19.81 11.53 -13.54
N LEU A 32 -20.61 10.58 -13.04
CA LEU A 32 -20.14 9.53 -12.15
C LEU A 32 -19.10 8.63 -12.84
N GLU A 33 -19.31 8.28 -14.12
CA GLU A 33 -18.35 7.49 -14.89
C GLU A 33 -17.05 8.24 -15.20
N LYS A 34 -17.15 9.55 -15.47
CA LYS A 34 -15.98 10.40 -15.62
C LYS A 34 -15.18 10.44 -14.31
N HIS A 35 -15.85 10.72 -13.20
CA HIS A 35 -15.23 10.72 -11.88
C HIS A 35 -14.61 9.36 -11.54
N GLU A 36 -15.27 8.26 -11.89
CA GLU A 36 -14.71 6.91 -11.72
C GLU A 36 -13.39 6.73 -12.47
N ARG A 37 -13.35 7.13 -13.75
CA ARG A 37 -12.12 7.08 -14.57
C ARG A 37 -11.00 7.93 -13.98
N ASP A 38 -11.32 9.14 -13.56
CA ASP A 38 -10.34 10.09 -13.01
C ASP A 38 -9.74 9.56 -11.68
N VAL A 39 -10.57 9.02 -10.78
CA VAL A 39 -10.10 8.42 -9.52
C VAL A 39 -9.30 7.14 -9.76
N LYS A 40 -9.74 6.24 -10.66
CA LYS A 40 -8.99 5.03 -11.01
C LYS A 40 -7.60 5.38 -11.56
N ALA A 41 -7.51 6.40 -12.42
CA ALA A 41 -6.24 6.90 -12.93
C ALA A 41 -5.35 7.49 -11.82
N SER A 42 -5.93 8.26 -10.88
CA SER A 42 -5.20 8.80 -9.74
C SER A 42 -4.65 7.72 -8.81
N ILE A 43 -5.43 6.68 -8.50
CA ILE A 43 -4.97 5.56 -7.66
C ILE A 43 -3.83 4.81 -8.36
N ALA A 44 -3.96 4.56 -9.66
CA ALA A 44 -2.90 3.90 -10.44
C ALA A 44 -1.61 4.74 -10.46
N ALA A 45 -1.71 6.07 -10.61
CA ALA A 45 -0.56 6.96 -10.58
C ALA A 45 0.12 6.97 -9.20
N GLU A 46 -0.64 7.04 -8.10
CA GLU A 46 -0.11 6.96 -6.73
C GLU A 46 0.59 5.63 -6.48
N GLY A 47 -0.03 4.51 -6.89
CA GLY A 47 0.55 3.17 -6.78
C GLY A 47 1.87 3.03 -7.55
N LEU A 48 1.92 3.57 -8.77
CA LEU A 48 3.14 3.57 -9.58
C LEU A 48 4.25 4.42 -8.97
N GLN A 49 3.91 5.57 -8.40
CA GLN A 49 4.87 6.42 -7.67
C GLN A 49 5.43 5.69 -6.43
N LYS A 50 4.57 5.02 -5.65
CA LYS A 50 5.01 4.22 -4.50
C LYS A 50 5.93 3.08 -4.91
N LEU A 51 5.60 2.37 -5.99
CA LEU A 51 6.43 1.32 -6.55
C LEU A 51 7.81 1.84 -6.97
N GLN A 52 7.86 3.01 -7.63
CA GLN A 52 9.13 3.63 -8.02
C GLN A 52 9.98 4.04 -6.82
N ASN A 53 9.35 4.55 -5.76
CA ASN A 53 10.05 4.89 -4.52
C ASN A 53 10.60 3.65 -3.84
N ALA A 54 9.80 2.59 -3.72
CA ALA A 54 10.23 1.30 -3.17
C ALA A 54 11.41 0.70 -3.96
N ARG A 55 11.42 0.84 -5.29
CA ARG A 55 12.55 0.42 -6.14
C ARG A 55 13.83 1.21 -5.84
N LYS A 56 13.72 2.54 -5.69
CA LYS A 56 14.87 3.40 -5.36
C LYS A 56 15.44 3.07 -3.98
N GLU A 57 14.58 2.83 -3.00
CA GLU A 57 14.97 2.44 -1.65
C GLU A 57 15.66 1.07 -1.64
N ALA A 58 15.16 0.08 -2.39
CA ALA A 58 15.80 -1.22 -2.53
C ALA A 58 17.21 -1.11 -3.14
N THR A 59 17.38 -0.32 -4.21
CA THR A 59 18.71 -0.07 -4.80
C THR A 59 19.68 0.64 -3.87
N HIS A 60 19.19 1.44 -2.91
CA HIS A 60 20.03 2.12 -1.93
C HIS A 60 20.42 1.18 -0.78
N ALA A 61 19.55 0.23 -0.41
CA ALA A 61 19.85 -0.77 0.62
C ALA A 61 20.95 -1.75 0.15
N ASP A 62 20.89 -2.22 -1.10
CA ASP A 62 21.90 -3.11 -1.68
C ASP A 62 23.28 -2.45 -1.85
N ALA A 63 23.33 -1.11 -1.87
CA ALA A 63 24.57 -0.34 -1.97
C ALA A 63 25.23 -0.05 -0.60
N MET A 64 24.58 -0.37 0.52
CA MET A 64 25.22 -0.30 1.83
C MET A 64 26.12 -1.53 2.00
N GLU A 65 27.42 -1.31 1.80
CA GLU A 65 28.46 -2.28 2.11
C GLU A 65 28.41 -2.57 3.62
N ILE A 66 27.98 -3.79 3.98
CA ILE A 66 28.08 -4.26 5.36
C ILE A 66 29.57 -4.52 5.61
N GLU A 67 30.31 -3.48 6.00
CA GLU A 67 31.65 -3.64 6.55
C GLU A 67 31.54 -4.39 7.89
N SER A 68 31.54 -5.72 7.82
CA SER A 68 31.70 -6.57 8.98
C SER A 68 33.15 -6.48 9.48
N ASN A 69 33.47 -5.40 10.19
CA ASN A 69 34.73 -5.19 10.90
C ASN A 69 34.85 -6.02 12.20
N GLN A 70 34.15 -7.15 12.30
CA GLN A 70 34.34 -8.05 13.43
C GLN A 70 35.59 -8.91 13.20
N PRO A 71 36.65 -8.78 14.01
CA PRO A 71 37.78 -9.68 13.93
C PRO A 71 37.31 -11.10 14.28
N MET A 72 37.46 -12.03 13.34
CA MET A 72 37.27 -13.45 13.59
C MET A 72 38.31 -13.92 14.61
N ASP A 73 37.89 -14.25 15.83
CA ASP A 73 38.77 -14.78 16.87
C ASP A 73 39.10 -16.25 16.60
N HIS A 74 40.09 -16.47 15.73
CA HIS A 74 40.59 -17.80 15.37
C HIS A 74 41.29 -18.52 16.54
N GLY A 75 41.55 -17.85 17.67
CA GLY A 75 42.19 -18.44 18.85
C GLY A 75 41.29 -19.35 19.67
N ARG A 76 39.96 -19.15 19.60
CA ARG A 76 38.96 -19.94 20.36
C ARG A 76 38.55 -21.25 19.67
N LEU A 77 38.71 -21.35 18.35
CA LEU A 77 38.39 -22.53 17.55
C LEU A 77 38.98 -23.85 18.12
N PRO A 78 40.29 -23.96 18.38
CA PRO A 78 40.88 -25.21 18.90
C PRO A 78 40.43 -25.54 20.33
N SER A 79 40.08 -24.52 21.15
CA SER A 79 39.56 -24.74 22.50
C SER A 79 38.11 -25.24 22.52
N ASN A 80 37.28 -24.76 21.59
CA ASN A 80 35.90 -25.20 21.45
C ASN A 80 35.80 -26.64 20.92
N LEU A 81 36.72 -27.06 20.04
CA LEU A 81 36.76 -28.43 19.51
C LEU A 81 37.17 -29.49 20.55
N ARG A 82 37.83 -29.08 21.64
CA ARG A 82 38.28 -29.98 22.72
C ARG A 82 37.36 -29.98 23.94
N ALA A 83 36.33 -29.13 23.98
CA ALA A 83 35.44 -29.04 25.11
C ALA A 83 34.42 -30.21 25.10
N PRO A 84 34.26 -30.96 26.21
CA PRO A 84 33.24 -31.99 26.30
C PRO A 84 31.84 -31.37 26.21
N TYR A 85 30.94 -32.01 25.45
CA TYR A 85 29.55 -31.58 25.32
C TYR A 85 28.87 -31.49 26.69
N ARG A 86 28.26 -30.34 26.99
CA ARG A 86 27.40 -30.15 28.16
C ARG A 86 25.96 -30.00 27.71
N GLN A 87 25.05 -30.76 28.31
CA GLN A 87 23.64 -30.66 27.99
C GLN A 87 23.12 -29.27 28.39
N GLY A 88 22.59 -28.52 27.42
CA GLY A 88 22.11 -27.15 27.59
C GLY A 88 23.12 -26.05 27.29
N SER A 89 24.39 -26.37 27.04
CA SER A 89 25.27 -25.42 26.36
C SER A 89 24.92 -25.43 24.87
N GLY A 90 24.51 -24.29 24.32
CA GLY A 90 24.33 -24.13 22.87
C GLY A 90 25.63 -24.40 22.11
N ASP A 91 25.60 -24.23 20.79
CA ASP A 91 26.79 -24.40 19.95
C ASP A 91 27.93 -23.50 20.46
N PRO A 92 29.07 -24.05 20.94
CA PRO A 92 30.19 -23.26 21.43
C PRO A 92 30.92 -22.48 20.33
N CYS A 93 30.67 -22.82 19.05
CA CYS A 93 31.12 -22.03 17.91
C CYS A 93 30.20 -20.84 17.61
N MET A 94 29.00 -20.80 18.21
CA MET A 94 28.13 -19.64 18.15
C MET A 94 28.46 -18.69 19.31
N PRO A 95 28.64 -17.39 19.05
CA PRO A 95 28.78 -16.42 20.13
C PRO A 95 27.54 -16.51 21.04
N PRO A 96 27.68 -16.30 22.37
CA PRO A 96 26.54 -16.24 23.27
C PRO A 96 25.57 -15.18 22.75
N ILE A 97 24.40 -15.63 22.32
CA ILE A 97 23.40 -14.76 21.73
C ILE A 97 22.75 -13.99 22.87
N ASP A 98 22.99 -12.69 22.95
CA ASP A 98 22.26 -11.83 23.88
C ASP A 98 20.77 -11.85 23.47
N PRO A 99 19.84 -12.27 24.34
CA PRO A 99 18.42 -12.28 24.04
C PRO A 99 17.89 -10.89 23.64
N ASN A 100 18.53 -9.80 24.07
CA ASN A 100 18.18 -8.44 23.63
C ASN A 100 18.57 -8.19 22.15
N HIS A 101 19.65 -8.82 21.68
CA HIS A 101 20.03 -8.77 20.26
C HIS A 101 19.15 -9.66 19.38
N LEU A 102 18.61 -10.76 19.91
CA LEU A 102 17.61 -11.59 19.22
C LEU A 102 16.30 -10.85 18.97
N ALA A 103 15.85 -10.01 19.91
CA ALA A 103 14.66 -9.19 19.72
C ALA A 103 14.84 -8.19 18.56
N ASN A 104 16.03 -7.60 18.43
CA ASN A 104 16.37 -6.71 17.32
C ASN A 104 16.51 -7.47 15.99
N ALA A 105 17.12 -8.66 16.00
CA ALA A 105 17.23 -9.51 14.80
C ALA A 105 15.89 -10.14 14.37
N ALA A 106 14.98 -10.40 15.30
CA ALA A 106 13.62 -10.85 15.01
C ALA A 106 12.74 -9.72 14.45
N ALA A 107 12.96 -8.47 14.86
CA ALA A 107 12.33 -7.30 14.24
C ALA A 107 12.83 -7.05 12.80
N GLU A 108 14.04 -7.52 12.47
CA GLU A 108 14.62 -7.57 11.13
C GLU A 108 14.15 -8.77 10.30
N GLN A 109 13.27 -9.66 10.80
CA GLN A 109 12.68 -10.72 9.98
C GLN A 109 11.85 -10.11 8.85
N ALA A 110 12.50 -10.03 7.69
CA ALA A 110 12.00 -9.77 6.34
C ALA A 110 10.64 -9.04 6.32
N ARG A 111 10.67 -7.70 6.46
CA ARG A 111 9.56 -6.88 5.96
C ARG A 111 9.28 -7.35 4.53
N GLY A 112 8.03 -7.76 4.26
CA GLY A 112 7.63 -8.25 2.95
C GLY A 112 8.01 -7.27 1.83
N ASP A 113 8.24 -7.78 0.62
CA ASP A 113 8.74 -6.99 -0.50
C ASP A 113 7.96 -5.66 -0.63
N PRO A 114 8.62 -4.50 -0.41
CA PRO A 114 7.96 -3.20 -0.42
C PRO A 114 7.38 -2.85 -1.81
N GLN A 115 7.93 -3.44 -2.88
CA GLN A 115 7.36 -3.30 -4.22
C GLN A 115 6.02 -4.02 -4.33
N LEU A 116 5.95 -5.26 -3.85
CA LEU A 116 4.71 -6.03 -3.81
C LEU A 116 3.67 -5.36 -2.91
N ALA A 117 4.07 -4.85 -1.74
CA ALA A 117 3.18 -4.14 -0.83
C ALA A 117 2.53 -2.91 -1.48
N ALA A 118 3.31 -2.09 -2.21
CA ALA A 118 2.81 -0.91 -2.92
C ALA A 118 1.77 -1.27 -3.99
N VAL A 119 1.98 -2.38 -4.71
CA VAL A 119 1.05 -2.87 -5.73
C VAL A 119 -0.24 -3.38 -5.09
N LEU A 120 -0.14 -4.21 -4.04
CA LEU A 120 -1.31 -4.75 -3.34
C LEU A 120 -2.17 -3.65 -2.72
N GLU A 121 -1.56 -2.60 -2.17
CA GLU A 121 -2.27 -1.44 -1.65
C GLU A 121 -3.09 -0.75 -2.75
N ALA A 122 -2.49 -0.50 -3.92
CA ALA A 122 -3.19 0.13 -5.04
C ALA A 122 -4.36 -0.72 -5.55
N PHE A 123 -4.19 -2.04 -5.67
CA PHE A 123 -5.27 -2.96 -6.06
C PHE A 123 -6.41 -2.98 -5.06
N THR A 124 -6.09 -2.95 -3.76
CA THR A 124 -7.09 -2.94 -2.70
C THR A 124 -7.94 -1.66 -2.79
N ARG A 125 -7.29 -0.50 -2.90
CA ARG A 125 -7.98 0.79 -3.08
C ARG A 125 -8.84 0.83 -4.35
N LEU A 126 -8.36 0.28 -5.47
CA LEU A 126 -9.15 0.19 -6.70
C LEU A 126 -10.42 -0.64 -6.51
N ARG A 127 -10.32 -1.82 -5.87
CA ARG A 127 -11.45 -2.72 -5.64
C ARG A 127 -12.48 -2.12 -4.67
N GLU A 128 -12.01 -1.49 -3.60
CA GLU A 128 -12.86 -0.77 -2.65
C GLU A 128 -13.63 0.35 -3.35
N TYR A 129 -12.92 1.17 -4.14
CA TYR A 129 -13.54 2.26 -4.87
C TYR A 129 -14.55 1.78 -5.90
N GLU A 130 -14.24 0.73 -6.66
CA GLU A 130 -15.17 0.14 -7.64
C GLU A 130 -16.47 -0.35 -6.99
N THR A 131 -16.37 -0.96 -5.81
CA THR A 131 -17.54 -1.39 -5.05
C THR A 131 -18.41 -0.20 -4.65
N LEU A 132 -17.79 0.91 -4.23
CA LEU A 132 -18.49 2.13 -3.84
C LEU A 132 -19.06 2.89 -5.05
N SER A 133 -18.32 2.97 -6.16
CA SER A 133 -18.77 3.66 -7.38
C SER A 133 -19.96 2.94 -8.01
N CYS A 134 -19.94 1.60 -8.04
CA CYS A 134 -21.08 0.79 -8.46
C CYS A 134 -22.33 1.10 -7.63
N LYS A 135 -22.22 1.08 -6.30
CA LYS A 135 -23.34 1.39 -5.38
C LYS A 135 -23.87 2.82 -5.56
N ALA A 136 -22.99 3.78 -5.84
CA ALA A 136 -23.39 5.17 -6.09
C ALA A 136 -24.12 5.35 -7.44
N ARG A 137 -23.73 4.59 -8.47
CA ARG A 137 -24.30 4.68 -9.83
C ARG A 137 -25.64 3.94 -9.98
N GLU A 138 -25.78 2.81 -9.30
CA GLU A 138 -26.93 1.90 -9.43
C GLU A 138 -28.32 2.56 -9.29
N PRO A 139 -28.57 3.48 -8.34
CA PRO A 139 -29.88 4.12 -8.20
C PRO A 139 -30.28 4.95 -9.41
N TYR A 140 -29.32 5.62 -10.05
CA TYR A 140 -29.56 6.47 -11.22
C TYR A 140 -29.83 5.63 -12.48
N ILE A 141 -29.14 4.49 -12.63
CA ILE A 141 -29.42 3.53 -13.70
C ILE A 141 -30.84 2.98 -13.55
N LYS A 142 -31.21 2.50 -12.35
CA LYS A 142 -32.57 2.00 -12.09
C LYS A 142 -33.64 3.09 -12.30
N ALA A 143 -33.35 4.34 -11.96
CA ALA A 143 -34.25 5.46 -12.21
C ALA A 143 -34.42 5.73 -13.72
N LEU A 144 -33.35 5.63 -14.50
CA LEU A 144 -33.37 5.81 -15.95
C LEU A 144 -34.15 4.69 -16.64
N GLU A 145 -33.99 3.44 -16.20
CA GLU A 145 -34.75 2.30 -16.72
C GLU A 145 -36.25 2.46 -16.48
N ARG A 146 -36.64 2.86 -15.27
CA ARG A 146 -38.06 3.13 -14.94
C ARG A 146 -38.64 4.26 -15.79
N GLN A 147 -37.85 5.29 -16.07
CA GLN A 147 -38.28 6.41 -16.90
C GLN A 147 -38.54 5.99 -18.36
N ARG A 148 -37.84 4.98 -18.86
CA ARG A 148 -38.01 4.44 -20.22
C ARG A 148 -39.15 3.41 -20.34
N ALA A 149 -39.58 2.85 -19.22
CA ALA A 149 -40.69 1.90 -19.14
C ALA A 149 -42.07 2.59 -18.98
N GLN A 150 -42.09 3.93 -18.94
CA GLN A 150 -43.28 4.78 -18.91
C GLN A 150 -43.52 5.39 -20.29
#